data_AF-A0A518E004-F1
#
_entry.id   AF-A0A518E004-F1
#
_cell.length_a   1.000
_cell.length_b   1.000
_cell.length_c   1.000
_cell.angle_alpha   90.00
_cell.angle_beta   90.00
_cell.angle_gamma   90.00
#
_symmetry.space_group_name_H-M   'P 1'
#
loop_
_entity.id
_entity.type
_entity.pdbx_description
1 polymer ?
#
loop_
_entity_poly.entity_id
_entity_poly.type
_entity_poly.pdbx_seq_one_letter_code
_entity_poly.pdbx_strand_id
1 'polypeptide(L)'
;MDNENEFEILPADELRLKYGLYAEDSPKITLDRSRIPNSLAPLIPYAEVWGISDDLMRADFAEKAGPDALDELQAAIQPFEDALDEWLAGPEASSPDPSPEYIAFSCMRMAADGI
;
A
#
# COMPACT_ATOMS: atom_id res chain seq x y z
N MET A 1 -4.36 0.58 39.16
CA MET A 1 -4.30 -0.68 38.40
C MET A 1 -3.78 -0.28 37.06
N ASP A 2 -2.47 -0.39 36.91
CA ASP A 2 -1.75 0.04 35.73
C ASP A 2 -2.06 -0.98 34.63
N ASN A 3 -3.02 -0.64 33.76
CA ASN A 3 -3.09 -1.26 32.43
C ASN A 3 -1.99 -0.57 31.61
N GLU A 4 -0.74 -0.91 31.90
CA GLU A 4 0.33 -0.75 30.94
C GLU A 4 -0.01 -1.68 29.78
N ASN A 5 -0.42 -1.08 28.66
CA ASN A 5 -0.59 -1.79 27.41
C ASN A 5 0.80 -2.33 27.05
N GLU A 6 1.10 -3.58 27.44
CA GLU A 6 2.39 -4.21 27.23
C GLU A 6 2.66 -4.25 25.72
N PHE A 7 3.54 -3.37 25.25
CA PHE A 7 3.98 -3.39 23.86
C PHE A 7 4.79 -4.67 23.65
N GLU A 8 4.28 -5.54 22.79
CA GLU A 8 4.94 -6.80 22.47
C GLU A 8 5.82 -6.62 21.22
N ILE A 9 7.06 -7.09 21.29
CA ILE A 9 8.01 -7.07 20.17
C ILE A 9 8.27 -8.53 19.80
N LEU A 10 7.88 -8.90 18.58
CA LEU A 10 8.04 -10.26 18.04
C LEU A 10 8.71 -10.22 16.66
N PRO A 11 9.32 -11.33 16.22
CA PRO A 11 9.66 -11.55 14.82
C PRO A 11 8.46 -11.41 13.89
N ALA A 12 8.71 -11.03 12.63
CA ALA A 12 7.68 -10.78 11.62
C ALA A 12 6.76 -12.00 11.38
N ASP A 13 7.31 -13.20 11.36
CA ASP A 13 6.57 -14.46 11.19
C ASP A 13 5.66 -14.76 12.39
N GLU A 14 6.13 -14.49 13.61
CA GLU A 14 5.32 -14.61 14.82
C GLU A 14 4.19 -13.58 14.87
N LEU A 15 4.44 -12.33 14.45
CA LEU A 15 3.40 -11.30 14.31
C LEU A 15 2.34 -11.71 13.29
N ARG A 16 2.75 -12.18 12.11
CA ARG A 16 1.82 -12.67 11.07
C ARG A 16 0.92 -13.77 11.58
N LEU A 17 1.51 -14.78 12.23
CA LEU A 17 0.77 -15.91 12.79
C LEU A 17 -0.21 -15.46 13.88
N LYS A 18 0.22 -14.57 14.76
CA LYS A 18 -0.58 -14.12 15.91
C LYS A 18 -1.75 -13.22 15.52
N TYR A 19 -1.53 -12.32 14.55
CA TYR A 19 -2.49 -11.27 14.20
C TYR A 19 -3.19 -11.46 12.86
N GLY A 20 -2.86 -12.51 12.09
CA GLY A 20 -3.45 -12.74 10.77
C GLY A 20 -3.03 -11.66 9.77
N LEU A 21 -1.71 -11.40 9.67
CA LEU A 21 -1.16 -10.36 8.79
C LEU A 21 -0.73 -10.96 7.44
N TYR A 22 -1.65 -11.67 6.81
CA TYR A 22 -1.47 -12.30 5.50
C TYR A 22 -2.23 -11.54 4.41
N ALA A 23 -1.82 -11.71 3.16
CA ALA A 23 -2.44 -11.07 2.01
C ALA A 23 -3.95 -11.33 1.90
N GLU A 24 -4.40 -12.53 2.26
CA GLU A 24 -5.80 -12.93 2.22
C GLU A 24 -6.68 -12.19 3.25
N ASP A 25 -6.05 -11.69 4.31
CA ASP A 25 -6.70 -10.92 5.38
C ASP A 25 -6.72 -9.41 5.08
N SER A 26 -6.10 -8.99 3.97
CA SER A 26 -6.07 -7.58 3.57
C SER A 26 -7.48 -7.05 3.29
N PRO A 27 -7.86 -5.89 3.86
CA PRO A 27 -9.16 -5.30 3.62
C PRO A 27 -9.28 -4.89 2.15
N LYS A 28 -10.41 -5.24 1.52
CA LYS A 28 -10.71 -4.76 0.17
C LYS A 28 -10.93 -3.26 0.18
N ILE A 29 -10.17 -2.55 -0.65
CA ILE A 29 -10.25 -1.11 -0.80
C ILE A 29 -11.09 -0.81 -2.05
N THR A 30 -11.93 0.22 -1.98
CA THR A 30 -12.61 0.79 -3.14
C THR A 30 -12.38 2.28 -3.12
N LEU A 31 -11.70 2.80 -4.13
CA LEU A 31 -11.21 4.18 -4.14
C LEU A 31 -12.23 5.15 -4.71
N ASP A 32 -12.32 6.35 -4.11
CA ASP A 32 -13.10 7.44 -4.66
C ASP A 32 -12.33 8.15 -5.77
N ARG A 33 -12.75 7.87 -7.02
CA ARG A 33 -12.21 8.49 -8.23
C ARG A 33 -12.15 10.03 -8.17
N SER A 34 -13.06 10.68 -7.43
CA SER A 34 -13.11 12.15 -7.33
C SER A 34 -11.97 12.73 -6.48
N ARG A 35 -11.32 11.90 -5.67
CA ARG A 35 -10.19 12.26 -4.80
C ARG A 35 -8.83 12.07 -5.49
N ILE A 36 -8.83 11.51 -6.71
CA ILE A 36 -7.62 11.12 -7.45
C ILE A 36 -7.45 12.04 -8.67
N PRO A 37 -6.25 12.57 -8.93
CA PRO A 37 -5.95 13.32 -10.15
C PRO A 37 -6.34 12.55 -11.41
N ASN A 38 -6.88 13.25 -12.41
CA ASN A 38 -7.32 12.61 -13.65
C ASN A 38 -6.21 11.86 -14.39
N SER A 39 -4.96 12.35 -14.28
CA SER A 39 -3.77 11.71 -14.83
C SER A 39 -3.47 10.35 -14.21
N LEU A 40 -3.82 10.15 -12.93
CA LEU A 40 -3.52 8.94 -12.16
C LEU A 40 -4.69 7.96 -12.09
N ALA A 41 -5.86 8.34 -12.61
CA ALA A 41 -7.03 7.47 -12.68
C ALA A 41 -6.78 6.08 -13.29
N PRO A 42 -5.92 5.91 -14.33
CA PRO A 42 -5.63 4.59 -14.87
C PRO A 42 -4.98 3.62 -13.85
N LEU A 43 -4.35 4.14 -12.80
CA LEU A 43 -3.70 3.35 -11.77
C LEU A 43 -4.65 2.88 -10.66
N ILE A 44 -5.91 3.31 -10.66
CA ILE A 44 -6.89 2.94 -9.61
C ILE A 44 -6.98 1.42 -9.41
N PRO A 45 -7.14 0.59 -10.46
CA PRO A 45 -7.21 -0.86 -10.27
C PRO A 45 -5.93 -1.44 -9.65
N TYR A 46 -4.77 -0.88 -9.98
CA TYR A 46 -3.50 -1.28 -9.39
C TYR A 46 -3.42 -0.86 -7.92
N ALA A 47 -3.87 0.35 -7.58
CA ALA A 47 -3.90 0.83 -6.21
C ALA A 47 -4.91 0.06 -5.32
N GLU A 48 -6.03 -0.40 -5.88
CA GLU A 48 -6.99 -1.25 -5.14
C GLU A 48 -6.45 -2.65 -4.84
N VAL A 49 -5.53 -3.16 -5.67
CA VAL A 49 -4.91 -4.49 -5.49
C VAL A 49 -3.62 -4.41 -4.67
N TRP A 50 -2.75 -3.45 -4.99
CA TRP A 50 -1.39 -3.34 -4.43
C TRP A 50 -1.29 -2.29 -3.31
N GLY A 51 -2.33 -1.50 -3.07
CA GLY A 51 -2.38 -0.46 -2.03
C GLY A 51 -2.56 -0.99 -0.61
N ILE A 52 -1.93 -2.12 -0.29
CA ILE A 52 -1.98 -2.76 1.04
C ILE A 52 -1.13 -1.93 2.01
N SER A 53 -1.76 -1.34 3.03
CA SER A 53 -1.11 -0.44 3.97
C SER A 53 -0.18 -1.13 4.96
N ASP A 54 -0.59 -2.29 5.47
CA ASP A 54 0.22 -3.12 6.35
C ASP A 54 1.42 -3.72 5.61
N ASP A 55 2.62 -3.55 6.15
CA ASP A 55 3.86 -3.98 5.52
C ASP A 55 4.04 -5.49 5.49
N LEU A 56 3.61 -6.20 6.54
CA LEU A 56 3.67 -7.65 6.62
C LEU A 56 2.72 -8.30 5.61
N MET A 57 1.50 -7.77 5.47
CA MET A 57 0.56 -8.21 4.44
C MET A 57 1.03 -7.88 3.02
N ARG A 58 1.57 -6.68 2.80
CA ARG A 58 2.10 -6.25 1.49
C ARG A 58 3.27 -7.13 1.04
N ALA A 59 4.18 -7.46 1.96
CA ALA A 59 5.30 -8.35 1.69
C ALA A 59 4.86 -9.78 1.37
N ASP A 60 3.88 -10.31 2.12
CA ASP A 60 3.30 -11.62 1.84
C ASP A 60 2.59 -11.65 0.47
N PHE A 61 1.87 -10.59 0.11
CA PHE A 61 1.22 -10.47 -1.19
C PHE A 61 2.23 -10.41 -2.34
N ALA A 62 3.28 -9.58 -2.22
CA ALA A 62 4.32 -9.47 -3.23
C ALA A 62 5.07 -10.80 -3.46
N GLU A 63 5.39 -11.53 -2.38
CA GLU A 63 6.01 -12.85 -2.44
C GLU A 63 5.10 -13.85 -3.19
N LYS A 64 3.81 -13.88 -2.87
CA LYS A 64 2.82 -14.78 -3.49
C LYS A 64 2.51 -14.43 -4.95
N ALA A 65 2.43 -13.14 -5.28
CA ALA A 65 2.16 -12.65 -6.63
C ALA A 65 3.31 -12.98 -7.58
N GLY A 66 4.54 -13.00 -7.06
CA GLY A 66 5.73 -13.37 -7.79
C GLY A 66 6.30 -12.24 -8.67
N PRO A 67 7.49 -12.47 -9.26
CA PRO A 67 8.23 -11.44 -9.98
C PRO A 67 7.50 -10.90 -11.21
N ASP A 68 6.83 -11.76 -11.98
CA ASP A 68 6.12 -11.33 -13.20
C ASP A 68 5.01 -10.30 -12.90
N ALA A 69 4.33 -10.44 -11.75
CA ALA A 69 3.28 -9.51 -11.34
C ALA A 69 3.86 -8.16 -10.85
N LEU A 70 5.04 -8.18 -10.24
CA LEU A 70 5.77 -6.96 -9.85
C LEU A 70 6.30 -6.22 -11.08
N ASP A 71 6.82 -6.96 -12.07
CA ASP A 71 7.25 -6.38 -13.35
C ASP A 71 6.06 -5.73 -14.09
N GLU A 72 4.89 -6.36 -14.08
CA GLU A 72 3.66 -5.77 -14.62
C GLU A 72 3.27 -4.49 -13.88
N LEU A 73 3.30 -4.49 -12.54
CA LEU A 73 3.01 -3.32 -11.73
C LEU A 73 3.96 -2.16 -12.05
N GLN A 74 5.27 -2.43 -12.11
CA GLN A 74 6.29 -1.44 -12.45
C GLN A 74 6.05 -0.87 -13.86
N ALA A 75 5.79 -1.73 -14.85
CA ALA A 75 5.48 -1.31 -16.22
C ALA A 75 4.19 -0.47 -16.30
N ALA A 76 3.19 -0.76 -15.47
CA ALA A 76 1.96 0.00 -15.39
C ALA A 76 2.16 1.40 -14.79
N ILE A 77 3.06 1.53 -13.81
CA ILE A 77 3.36 2.80 -13.13
C ILE A 77 4.29 3.69 -13.95
N GLN A 78 5.22 3.10 -14.71
CA GLN A 78 6.26 3.82 -15.46
C GLN A 78 5.76 5.05 -16.27
N PRO A 79 4.61 5.00 -16.98
CA PRO A 79 4.13 6.16 -17.74
C PRO A 79 3.64 7.33 -16.88
N PHE A 80 3.50 7.14 -15.57
CA PHE A 80 2.88 8.07 -14.62
C PHE A 80 3.84 8.53 -13.52
N GLU A 81 5.10 8.13 -13.53
CA GLU A 81 6.05 8.39 -12.42
C GLU A 81 6.10 9.86 -12.03
N ASP A 82 6.32 10.77 -12.98
CA ASP A 82 6.38 12.20 -12.70
C ASP A 82 5.09 12.73 -12.06
N ALA A 83 3.93 12.29 -12.56
CA ALA A 83 2.63 12.72 -12.04
C ALA A 83 2.32 12.11 -10.67
N LEU A 84 2.80 10.89 -10.43
CA LEU A 84 2.65 10.19 -9.17
C LEU A 84 3.54 10.82 -8.10
N ASP A 85 4.80 11.10 -8.42
CA ASP A 85 5.75 11.77 -7.54
C ASP A 85 5.29 13.18 -7.18
N GLU A 86 4.82 13.97 -8.17
CA GLU A 86 4.29 15.31 -7.92
C GLU A 86 3.10 15.28 -6.96
N TRP A 87 2.18 14.34 -7.15
CA TRP A 87 0.99 14.23 -6.31
C TRP A 87 1.32 13.70 -4.91
N LEU A 88 2.14 12.66 -4.81
CA LEU A 88 2.56 12.06 -3.53
C LEU A 88 3.49 12.98 -2.73
N ALA A 89 4.25 13.87 -3.37
CA ALA A 89 5.00 14.93 -2.69
C ALA A 89 4.14 16.18 -2.38
N GLY A 90 2.85 16.14 -2.69
CA GLY A 90 1.92 17.25 -2.55
C GLY A 90 1.45 17.51 -1.11
N PRO A 91 0.36 18.28 -0.93
CA PRO A 91 -0.11 18.71 0.40
C PRO A 91 -0.41 17.56 1.37
N GLU A 92 -0.93 16.44 0.88
CA GLU A 92 -1.27 15.27 1.71
C GLU A 92 -0.04 14.56 2.28
N ALA A 93 1.15 14.76 1.72
CA ALA A 93 2.40 14.20 2.24
C ALA A 93 2.71 14.64 3.68
N SER A 94 2.19 15.80 4.08
CA SER A 94 2.33 16.35 5.42
C SER A 94 1.04 16.29 6.25
N SER A 95 -0.02 15.67 5.71
CA SER A 95 -1.29 15.56 6.40
C SER A 95 -1.18 14.59 7.58
N PRO A 96 -1.68 14.95 8.77
CA PRO A 96 -1.81 13.99 9.87
C PRO A 96 -2.95 12.97 9.65
N ASP A 97 -3.81 13.21 8.66
CA ASP A 97 -4.94 12.37 8.29
C ASP A 97 -5.00 12.28 6.75
N PRO A 98 -4.11 11.49 6.12
CA PRO A 98 -4.10 11.32 4.67
C PRO A 98 -5.33 10.53 4.21
N SER A 99 -5.80 10.81 2.99
CA SER A 99 -6.94 10.10 2.43
C SER A 99 -6.65 8.61 2.18
N PRO A 100 -7.66 7.74 2.17
CA PRO A 100 -7.49 6.34 1.77
C PRO A 100 -6.86 6.19 0.37
N GLU A 101 -7.20 7.08 -0.57
CA GLU A 101 -6.63 7.11 -1.91
C GLU A 101 -5.13 7.42 -1.88
N TYR A 102 -4.73 8.43 -1.12
CA TYR A 102 -3.32 8.78 -0.94
C TYR A 102 -2.53 7.62 -0.34
N ILE A 103 -3.07 6.98 0.70
CA ILE A 103 -2.45 5.81 1.35
C ILE A 103 -2.31 4.66 0.34
N ALA A 104 -3.37 4.31 -0.37
CA ALA A 104 -3.38 3.20 -1.32
C ALA A 104 -2.34 3.41 -2.45
N PHE A 105 -2.26 4.63 -3.00
CA PHE A 105 -1.28 4.95 -4.04
C PHE A 105 0.16 4.97 -3.50
N SER A 106 0.36 5.47 -2.28
CA SER A 106 1.67 5.41 -1.61
C SER A 106 2.13 3.97 -1.40
N CYS A 107 1.22 3.09 -0.96
CA CYS A 107 1.52 1.70 -0.70
C CYS A 107 1.73 0.89 -1.98
N MET A 108 0.96 1.18 -3.03
CA MET A 108 1.20 0.65 -4.37
C MET A 108 2.59 1.06 -4.89
N ARG A 109 3.00 2.32 -4.71
CA ARG A 109 4.33 2.78 -5.11
C ARG A 109 5.43 2.05 -4.34
N MET A 110 5.29 1.89 -3.02
CA MET A 110 6.22 1.09 -2.21
C MET A 110 6.31 -0.37 -2.66
N ALA A 111 5.18 -0.98 -3.05
CA ALA A 111 5.21 -2.34 -3.61
C ALA A 111 6.00 -2.40 -4.93
N ALA A 112 5.86 -1.38 -5.78
CA ALA A 112 6.55 -1.32 -7.07
C ALA A 112 8.05 -1.04 -6.96
N ASP A 113 8.47 -0.16 -6.03
CA ASP A 113 9.87 0.19 -5.82
C ASP A 113 10.69 -0.95 -5.18
N GLY A 114 10.00 -1.97 -4.66
CA GLY A 114 10.60 -3.11 -3.98
C GLY A 114 10.55 -2.93 -2.46
N ILE A 115 10.24 -4.03 -1.78
CA ILE A 115 10.26 -4.17 -0.31
C ILE A 115 11.67 -4.52 0.14
#